data_AF-A0A835TM87-F1
#
_entry.id   AF-A0A835TM87-F1
#
_cell.length_a   1.000
_cell.length_b   1.000
_cell.length_c   1.000
_cell.angle_alpha   90.00
_cell.angle_beta   90.00
_cell.angle_gamma   90.00
#
_symmetry.space_group_name_H-M   'P 1'
#
loop_
_entity.id
_entity.type
_entity.pdbx_description
1 polymer ?
#
loop_
_entity_poly.entity_id
_entity_poly.type
_entity_poly.pdbx_seq_one_letter_code
_entity_poly.pdbx_strand_id
1 'polypeptide(L)'
;MILLQSHSRFLLQTLLNRVQNLEKAVELDYLWVEFNDVRYHILVSMKNPNVLLLSVSLPTPPPEAVFISGLPLGAVEAIKAAYGVAVQILDPPRDGFNLTLKLNLAKLPPNEGSTSSYPKMLGAVWNSRSEKLYDHLVKAYQPLTFSLAFIPSTSFFIIYFLCYKGSGIGTRAGSGKHRYALLVKIASVREVVLGAPLRVVLKHLVSRTIVPAADQVLALVHRPKESFFLVSQPDKVTVVFPMRFKDSIDTAFATSFLQEFVEARHTAGLNNAPPCLWSPTPPLELKEAPAEALSANAGFVSFVIFPRHVEGKKLDRTVWNLSTFHAYVSYHVKCSEGFMHTRMRRRVESLIQALDRAKPGGEEKKKSPSSRSFKRLTVAMSRAKSLEITAQICKRTGNIKVCLQVLLSRPQALFRYDLMAMAENAIQLSRKESNDTVDFFNNLASSKDTNPALKLVLKSCVSNFKEGFMFLNLSGLEGRTATFDMHNAYDNAIACETDLSANKVATDLVAARIKKWKDVFSVAMATAGVLEDSLPIPE
;
A
#
# COMPACT_ATOMS: atom_id res chain seq x y z
N MET A 1 -2.97 1.36 1.20
CA MET A 1 -1.94 2.01 0.36
C MET A 1 -2.65 2.97 -0.58
N ILE A 2 -2.39 4.28 -0.53
CA ILE A 2 -3.18 5.24 -1.33
C ILE A 2 -2.64 5.34 -2.77
N LEU A 3 -1.33 5.50 -2.94
CA LEU A 3 -0.68 5.53 -4.25
C LEU A 3 -0.02 4.19 -4.57
N LEU A 4 -0.10 3.77 -5.83
CA LEU A 4 0.56 2.57 -6.33
C LEU A 4 2.09 2.77 -6.38
N GLN A 5 2.85 1.73 -6.01
CA GLN A 5 4.31 1.72 -6.10
C GLN A 5 4.76 1.33 -7.50
N SER A 6 5.87 1.91 -7.97
CA SER A 6 6.35 1.72 -9.34
C SER A 6 7.19 0.48 -9.58
N HIS A 7 7.86 -0.01 -8.54
CA HIS A 7 8.62 -1.25 -8.61
C HIS A 7 7.73 -2.44 -8.26
N SER A 8 7.90 -3.54 -8.99
CA SER A 8 7.31 -4.82 -8.61
C SER A 8 7.98 -5.31 -7.33
N ARG A 9 7.19 -5.47 -6.26
CA ARG A 9 7.68 -6.05 -4.99
C ARG A 9 8.22 -7.47 -5.18
N PHE A 10 7.54 -8.25 -6.02
CA PHE A 10 7.94 -9.62 -6.35
C PHE A 10 9.29 -9.65 -7.07
N LEU A 11 9.46 -8.83 -8.12
CA LEU A 11 10.75 -8.77 -8.83
C LEU A 11 11.86 -8.27 -7.92
N LEU A 12 11.61 -7.22 -7.14
CA LEU A 12 12.59 -6.66 -6.23
C LEU A 12 13.04 -7.69 -5.19
N GLN A 13 12.10 -8.39 -4.56
CA GLN A 13 12.42 -9.41 -3.58
C GLN A 13 13.18 -10.58 -4.21
N THR A 14 12.78 -11.02 -5.40
CA THR A 14 13.48 -12.08 -6.15
C THR A 14 14.92 -11.68 -6.45
N LEU A 15 15.14 -10.45 -6.93
CA LEU A 15 16.47 -9.92 -7.22
C LEU A 15 17.32 -9.79 -5.95
N LEU A 16 16.76 -9.27 -4.85
CA LEU A 16 17.46 -9.13 -3.58
C LEU A 16 17.86 -10.49 -3.01
N ASN A 17 16.93 -11.44 -2.97
CA ASN A 17 17.20 -12.80 -2.51
C ASN A 17 18.29 -13.46 -3.36
N ARG A 18 18.25 -13.26 -4.69
CA ARG A 18 19.25 -13.84 -5.58
C ARG A 18 20.63 -13.23 -5.36
N VAL A 19 20.72 -11.91 -5.25
CA VAL A 19 21.98 -11.20 -5.01
C VAL A 19 22.61 -11.58 -3.68
N GLN A 20 21.80 -11.83 -2.65
CA GLN A 20 22.28 -12.29 -1.34
C GLN A 20 22.77 -13.74 -1.33
N ASN A 21 22.31 -14.58 -2.27
CA ASN A 21 22.60 -16.01 -2.31
C ASN A 21 23.27 -16.44 -3.63
N LEU A 22 24.12 -15.57 -4.21
CA LEU A 22 24.80 -15.84 -5.49
C LEU A 22 25.60 -17.15 -5.48
N GLU A 23 26.21 -17.48 -4.34
CA GLU A 23 27.05 -18.67 -4.15
C GLU A 23 26.24 -19.98 -4.08
N LYS A 24 24.95 -19.91 -3.73
CA LYS A 24 24.14 -21.12 -3.50
C LYS A 24 23.66 -21.82 -4.77
N ALA A 25 24.04 -21.33 -5.96
CA ALA A 25 23.78 -21.94 -7.27
C ALA A 25 22.35 -22.53 -7.44
N VAL A 26 21.32 -21.87 -6.90
CA VAL A 26 19.93 -22.35 -7.00
C VAL A 26 19.34 -21.97 -8.36
N GLU A 27 18.67 -22.90 -9.05
CA GLU A 27 17.89 -22.59 -10.24
C GLU A 27 16.62 -21.82 -9.89
N LEU A 28 16.29 -20.83 -10.71
CA LEU A 28 15.03 -20.09 -10.59
C LEU A 28 14.29 -20.19 -11.92
N ASP A 29 13.01 -20.54 -11.84
CA ASP A 29 12.08 -20.50 -12.96
C ASP A 29 10.72 -20.00 -12.45
N TYR A 30 10.48 -18.69 -12.60
CA TYR A 30 9.25 -18.06 -12.14
C TYR A 30 8.51 -17.39 -13.28
N LEU A 31 7.24 -17.74 -13.42
CA LEU A 31 6.26 -17.02 -14.22
C LEU A 31 5.39 -16.18 -13.29
N TRP A 32 5.33 -14.88 -13.55
CA TRP A 32 4.57 -13.93 -12.72
C TRP A 32 3.75 -12.98 -13.58
N VAL A 33 2.57 -12.61 -13.10
CA VAL A 33 1.68 -11.64 -13.75
C VAL A 33 1.54 -10.41 -12.86
N GLU A 34 1.71 -9.24 -13.45
CA GLU A 34 1.54 -7.95 -12.80
C GLU A 34 0.31 -7.20 -13.37
N PHE A 35 -0.06 -6.10 -12.73
CA PHE A 35 -1.11 -5.20 -13.20
C PHE A 35 -0.95 -4.86 -14.69
N ASN A 36 -2.11 -4.73 -15.34
CA ASN A 36 -2.23 -4.42 -16.77
C ASN A 36 -1.69 -5.52 -17.70
N ASP A 37 -1.74 -6.78 -17.26
CA ASP A 37 -1.36 -7.96 -18.05
C ASP A 37 0.10 -7.95 -18.54
N VAL A 38 0.97 -7.33 -17.74
CA VAL A 38 2.42 -7.46 -17.92
C VAL A 38 2.86 -8.76 -17.27
N ARG A 39 3.61 -9.58 -18.01
CA ARG A 39 4.05 -10.90 -17.53
C ARG A 39 5.56 -10.95 -17.49
N TYR A 40 6.09 -11.55 -16.44
CA TYR A 40 7.51 -11.76 -16.23
C TYR A 40 7.84 -13.24 -16.25
N HIS A 41 8.92 -13.58 -16.93
CA HIS A 41 9.58 -14.87 -16.80
C HIS A 41 11.01 -14.67 -16.31
N ILE A 42 11.29 -15.13 -15.10
CA ILE A 42 12.57 -14.98 -14.43
C ILE A 42 13.27 -16.33 -14.44
N LEU A 43 14.39 -16.40 -15.15
CA LEU A 43 15.21 -17.60 -15.25
C LEU A 43 16.61 -17.38 -14.71
N VAL A 44 17.08 -18.34 -13.92
CA VAL A 44 18.48 -18.48 -13.51
C VAL A 44 18.84 -19.96 -13.62
N SER A 45 19.91 -20.27 -14.36
CA SER A 45 20.41 -21.64 -14.52
C SER A 45 21.59 -21.90 -13.58
N MET A 46 21.71 -23.15 -13.13
CA MET A 46 22.90 -23.63 -12.40
C MET A 46 24.20 -23.46 -13.18
N LYS A 47 24.15 -23.51 -14.52
CA LYS A 47 25.33 -23.37 -15.38
C LYS A 47 25.95 -21.97 -15.30
N ASN A 48 25.13 -20.95 -15.08
CA ASN A 48 25.54 -19.54 -15.05
C ASN A 48 24.82 -18.80 -13.91
N PRO A 49 25.17 -19.07 -12.64
CA PRO A 49 24.43 -18.57 -11.49
C PRO A 49 24.49 -17.03 -11.33
N ASN A 50 25.47 -16.38 -11.95
CA ASN A 50 25.64 -14.93 -11.95
C ASN A 50 24.79 -14.21 -13.01
N VAL A 51 24.11 -14.96 -13.87
CA VAL A 51 23.28 -14.42 -14.94
C VAL A 51 21.82 -14.70 -14.63
N LEU A 52 21.01 -13.65 -14.64
CA LEU A 52 19.56 -13.74 -14.56
C LEU A 52 18.95 -13.26 -15.88
N LEU A 53 18.05 -14.05 -16.45
CA LEU A 53 17.24 -13.67 -17.61
C LEU A 53 15.87 -13.21 -17.12
N LEU A 54 15.53 -11.97 -17.42
CA LEU A 54 14.21 -11.38 -17.17
C LEU A 54 13.53 -11.17 -18.53
N SER A 55 12.60 -12.06 -18.87
CA SER A 55 11.79 -11.95 -20.08
C SER A 55 10.47 -11.25 -19.72
N VAL A 56 10.04 -10.29 -20.53
CA VAL A 56 8.85 -9.46 -20.29
C VAL A 56 7.90 -9.59 -21.47
N SER A 57 6.66 -9.98 -21.19
CA SER A 57 5.54 -9.88 -22.13
C SER A 57 4.74 -8.63 -21.79
N LEU A 58 4.49 -7.80 -22.80
CA LEU A 58 3.68 -6.60 -22.69
C LEU A 58 2.21 -6.92 -23.04
N PRO A 59 1.25 -6.11 -22.56
CA PRO A 59 -0.14 -6.26 -22.94
C PRO A 59 -0.31 -6.15 -24.46
N THR A 60 -1.30 -6.84 -25.01
CA THR A 60 -1.64 -6.75 -26.43
C THR A 60 -1.96 -5.29 -26.80
N PRO A 61 -1.19 -4.67 -27.71
CA PRO A 61 -1.45 -3.31 -28.12
C PRO A 61 -2.75 -3.23 -28.93
N PRO A 62 -3.57 -2.19 -28.74
CA PRO A 62 -4.65 -1.86 -29.65
C PRO A 62 -4.08 -1.34 -30.99
N PRO A 63 -4.88 -1.35 -32.07
CA PRO A 63 -4.41 -1.03 -33.43
C PRO A 63 -3.77 0.36 -33.57
N GLU A 64 -4.23 1.34 -32.80
CA GLU A 64 -3.75 2.72 -32.85
C GLU A 64 -2.42 2.94 -32.11
N ALA A 65 -1.97 2.00 -31.28
CA ALA A 65 -0.75 2.14 -30.51
C ALA A 65 0.50 1.72 -31.29
N VAL A 66 1.50 2.59 -31.32
CA VAL A 66 2.72 2.39 -32.11
C VAL A 66 3.74 1.52 -31.37
N PHE A 67 3.94 0.30 -31.85
CA PHE A 67 4.98 -0.63 -31.39
C PHE A 67 5.95 -0.92 -32.54
N ILE A 68 7.25 -0.79 -32.28
CA ILE A 68 8.33 -1.07 -33.23
C ILE A 68 9.07 -2.29 -32.71
N SER A 69 9.14 -3.35 -33.53
CA SER A 69 9.77 -4.62 -33.15
C SER A 69 9.24 -5.20 -31.82
N GLY A 70 7.95 -5.05 -31.56
CA GLY A 70 7.30 -5.56 -30.36
C GLY A 70 7.46 -4.69 -29.10
N LEU A 71 8.07 -3.50 -29.19
CA LEU A 71 8.27 -2.58 -28.06
C LEU A 71 7.71 -1.18 -28.34
N PRO A 72 7.29 -0.43 -27.31
CA PRO A 72 6.83 0.94 -27.48
C PRO A 72 7.98 1.89 -27.81
N LEU A 73 7.67 3.01 -28.46
CA LEU A 73 8.64 4.03 -28.87
C LEU A 73 9.54 4.48 -27.71
N GLY A 74 10.86 4.50 -27.94
CA GLY A 74 11.85 4.96 -26.96
C GLY A 74 12.19 3.94 -25.86
N ALA A 75 11.61 2.74 -25.88
CA ALA A 75 11.83 1.73 -24.83
C ALA A 75 13.29 1.27 -24.74
N VAL A 76 13.93 1.01 -25.89
CA VAL A 76 15.32 0.51 -25.93
C VAL A 76 16.27 1.56 -25.37
N GLU A 77 16.10 2.82 -25.75
CA GLU A 77 16.86 3.98 -25.26
C GLU A 77 16.62 4.17 -23.76
N ALA A 78 15.37 4.04 -23.30
CA ALA A 78 15.01 4.15 -21.90
C ALA A 78 15.67 3.05 -21.05
N ILE A 79 15.68 1.80 -21.53
CA ILE A 79 16.36 0.67 -20.86
C ILE A 79 17.87 0.93 -20.77
N LYS A 80 18.51 1.29 -21.90
CA LYS A 80 19.94 1.59 -21.94
C LYS A 80 20.31 2.74 -20.98
N ALA A 81 19.52 3.81 -20.98
CA ALA A 81 19.72 4.95 -20.08
C ALA A 81 19.46 4.61 -18.60
N ALA A 82 18.46 3.76 -18.31
CA ALA A 82 18.07 3.42 -16.94
C ALA A 82 19.03 2.45 -16.27
N TYR A 83 19.54 1.46 -17.03
CA TYR A 83 20.26 0.31 -16.48
C TYR A 83 21.75 0.26 -16.87
N GLY A 84 22.15 0.98 -17.92
CA GLY A 84 23.53 1.03 -18.38
C GLY A 84 24.11 -0.36 -18.70
N VAL A 85 25.36 -0.59 -18.31
CA VAL A 85 26.10 -1.85 -18.60
C VAL A 85 25.69 -3.04 -17.73
N ALA A 86 24.84 -2.84 -16.72
CA ALA A 86 24.38 -3.91 -15.84
C ALA A 86 23.38 -4.86 -16.51
N VAL A 87 22.74 -4.39 -17.59
CA VAL A 87 21.68 -5.11 -18.31
C VAL A 87 21.99 -5.11 -19.79
N GLN A 88 22.01 -6.30 -20.38
CA GLN A 88 22.11 -6.50 -21.82
C GLN A 88 20.73 -6.88 -22.36
N ILE A 89 20.26 -6.18 -23.40
CA ILE A 89 19.06 -6.60 -24.14
C ILE A 89 19.47 -7.76 -25.05
N LEU A 90 18.73 -8.87 -25.00
CA LEU A 90 18.87 -9.96 -25.96
C LEU A 90 17.97 -9.69 -27.16
N ASP A 91 18.56 -9.76 -28.35
CA ASP A 91 17.91 -9.58 -29.64
C ASP A 91 18.35 -10.73 -30.56
N PRO A 92 17.42 -11.61 -31.00
CA PRO A 92 15.98 -11.59 -30.71
C PRO A 92 15.65 -11.89 -29.24
N PRO A 93 14.49 -11.43 -28.73
CA PRO A 93 14.00 -11.85 -27.42
C PRO A 93 13.66 -13.35 -27.43
N ARG A 94 13.55 -13.95 -26.24
CA ARG A 94 13.10 -15.35 -26.10
C ARG A 94 11.68 -15.51 -26.64
N ASP A 95 11.41 -16.70 -27.19
CA ASP A 95 10.11 -17.04 -27.78
C ASP A 95 8.96 -16.77 -26.82
N GLY A 96 7.94 -16.07 -27.32
CA GLY A 96 6.75 -15.69 -26.55
C GLY A 96 6.91 -14.43 -25.70
N PHE A 97 8.03 -13.70 -25.77
CA PHE A 97 8.26 -12.45 -25.03
C PHE A 97 8.58 -11.28 -25.94
N ASN A 98 8.17 -10.08 -25.54
CA ASN A 98 8.48 -8.82 -26.25
C ASN A 98 9.91 -8.32 -25.96
N LEU A 99 10.42 -8.61 -24.75
CA LEU A 99 11.72 -8.15 -24.29
C LEU A 99 12.40 -9.28 -23.52
N THR A 100 13.69 -9.49 -23.71
CA THR A 100 14.49 -10.30 -22.79
C THR A 100 15.72 -9.53 -22.34
N LEU A 101 15.86 -9.37 -21.03
CA LEU A 101 16.98 -8.70 -20.38
C LEU A 101 17.89 -9.74 -19.74
N LYS A 102 19.17 -9.70 -20.09
CA LYS A 102 20.24 -10.48 -19.45
C LYS A 102 20.94 -9.60 -18.42
N LEU A 103 20.70 -9.90 -17.15
CA LEU A 103 21.28 -9.20 -16.02
C LEU A 103 22.55 -9.94 -15.58
N ASN A 104 23.67 -9.22 -15.51
CA ASN A 104 24.88 -9.76 -14.93
C ASN A 104 25.01 -9.29 -13.46
N LEU A 105 24.69 -10.18 -12.54
CA LEU A 105 24.64 -9.89 -11.11
C LEU A 105 26.04 -9.65 -10.50
N ALA A 106 27.10 -10.15 -11.15
CA ALA A 106 28.49 -9.90 -10.76
C ALA A 106 28.99 -8.52 -11.19
N LYS A 107 28.39 -7.93 -12.24
CA LYS A 107 28.69 -6.55 -12.69
C LYS A 107 27.89 -5.48 -11.92
N LEU A 108 27.11 -5.88 -10.92
CA LEU A 108 26.44 -4.92 -10.04
C LEU A 108 27.47 -4.25 -9.12
N PRO A 109 27.34 -2.94 -8.85
CA PRO A 109 28.27 -2.24 -7.97
C PRO A 109 28.32 -2.92 -6.59
N PRO A 110 29.52 -3.12 -6.00
CA PRO A 110 29.67 -3.74 -4.70
C PRO A 110 29.02 -2.90 -3.60
N ASN A 111 28.54 -3.56 -2.55
CA ASN A 111 28.17 -2.87 -1.32
C ASN A 111 29.46 -2.59 -0.54
N GLU A 112 29.89 -1.34 -0.43
CA GLU A 112 30.85 -0.98 0.61
C GLU A 112 30.17 -1.17 1.98
N GLY A 113 30.88 -1.86 2.88
CA GLY A 113 30.30 -2.64 3.95
C GLY A 113 29.37 -1.90 4.93
N SER A 114 28.25 -2.55 5.23
CA SER A 114 27.73 -2.64 6.59
C SER A 114 26.83 -3.88 6.68
N THR A 115 27.19 -4.76 7.60
CA THR A 115 26.44 -5.94 8.04
C THR A 115 24.94 -5.68 8.21
N SER A 116 24.13 -6.61 7.68
CA SER A 116 22.78 -6.98 8.14
C SER A 116 21.94 -5.85 8.76
N SER A 117 21.20 -5.12 7.92
CA SER A 117 19.93 -4.52 8.34
C SER A 117 19.10 -4.20 7.10
N TYR A 118 17.96 -4.87 6.95
CA TYR A 118 16.96 -4.52 5.95
C TYR A 118 16.57 -3.04 6.13
N PRO A 119 16.66 -2.19 5.09
CA PRO A 119 16.25 -0.81 5.23
C PRO A 119 14.73 -0.76 5.35
N LYS A 120 14.23 -0.56 6.59
CA LYS A 120 12.87 -0.09 6.84
C LYS A 120 12.72 1.26 6.14
N MET A 121 11.87 1.29 5.11
CA MET A 121 11.58 2.53 4.39
C MET A 121 10.89 3.52 5.32
N LEU A 122 11.45 4.71 5.33
CA LEU A 122 11.02 5.93 6.02
C LEU A 122 9.59 6.30 5.63
N GLY A 123 8.65 6.13 6.56
CA GLY A 123 7.41 6.90 6.63
C GLY A 123 7.71 8.22 7.34
N ALA A 124 7.99 9.27 6.59
CA ALA A 124 8.25 10.60 7.11
C ALA A 124 7.11 11.55 6.73
N VAL A 125 6.38 11.98 7.77
CA VAL A 125 5.93 13.35 8.06
C VAL A 125 4.88 13.97 7.11
N TRP A 126 3.64 14.13 7.61
CA TRP A 126 3.17 15.47 8.02
C TRP A 126 1.96 15.43 8.95
N ASN A 127 2.01 16.30 9.96
CA ASN A 127 1.22 16.34 11.18
C ASN A 127 0.62 17.75 11.36
N SER A 128 -0.45 17.84 12.15
CA SER A 128 -0.82 19.00 13.01
C SER A 128 -1.38 20.31 12.40
N ARG A 129 -2.22 20.26 11.37
CA ARG A 129 -3.17 21.39 11.09
C ARG A 129 -4.64 20.99 10.93
N SER A 130 -4.94 19.70 10.95
CA SER A 130 -6.28 19.12 10.74
C SER A 130 -7.13 19.01 12.01
N GLU A 131 -6.54 19.01 13.21
CA GLU A 131 -7.31 18.84 14.47
C GLU A 131 -8.20 20.04 14.81
N LYS A 132 -7.79 21.29 14.50
CA LYS A 132 -8.56 22.48 14.93
C LYS A 132 -9.79 22.80 14.08
N LEU A 133 -9.91 22.21 12.88
CA LEU A 133 -11.10 22.40 12.03
C LEU A 133 -12.17 21.33 12.28
N TYR A 134 -11.75 20.14 12.75
CA TYR A 134 -12.61 19.02 13.10
C TYR A 134 -13.50 19.34 14.32
N ASP A 135 -12.93 19.99 15.34
CA ASP A 135 -13.67 20.34 16.57
C ASP A 135 -14.73 21.44 16.37
N HIS A 136 -14.60 22.29 15.35
CA HIS A 136 -15.56 23.37 15.11
C HIS A 136 -16.81 22.91 14.35
N LEU A 137 -16.70 21.89 13.50
CA LEU A 137 -17.81 21.38 12.67
C LEU A 137 -18.64 20.31 13.39
N VAL A 138 -18.03 19.53 14.29
CA VAL A 138 -18.73 18.51 15.10
C VAL A 138 -19.71 19.13 16.10
N LYS A 139 -19.50 20.39 16.51
CA LYS A 139 -20.41 21.08 17.46
C LYS A 139 -21.63 21.74 16.81
N ALA A 140 -21.74 21.77 15.48
CA ALA A 140 -22.81 22.50 14.78
C ALA A 140 -24.04 21.66 14.41
N TYR A 141 -24.03 20.33 14.59
CA TYR A 141 -25.11 19.46 14.11
C TYR A 141 -25.55 18.40 15.12
N GLN A 142 -26.53 18.77 15.96
CA GLN A 142 -27.60 17.92 16.48
C GLN A 142 -28.63 18.81 17.23
N PRO A 143 -29.93 18.45 17.32
CA PRO A 143 -30.76 17.62 16.45
C PRO A 143 -32.06 18.35 16.00
N LEU A 144 -32.73 17.91 14.92
CA LEU A 144 -34.19 17.98 14.80
C LEU A 144 -34.74 17.03 13.72
N THR A 145 -35.92 16.53 14.06
CA THR A 145 -36.77 15.42 13.59
C THR A 145 -37.17 15.32 12.11
N PHE A 146 -37.36 14.05 11.66
CA PHE A 146 -38.36 13.52 10.71
C PHE A 146 -38.61 14.24 9.37
N SER A 147 -38.12 13.67 8.26
CA SER A 147 -38.94 12.99 7.24
C SER A 147 -38.03 12.41 6.14
N LEU A 148 -38.24 11.14 5.78
CA LEU A 148 -37.41 10.39 4.84
C LEU A 148 -37.73 10.78 3.39
N ALA A 149 -36.86 11.58 2.79
CA ALA A 149 -36.65 11.63 1.35
C ALA A 149 -35.17 11.35 1.08
N PHE A 150 -34.92 10.44 0.14
CA PHE A 150 -33.62 10.06 -0.40
C PHE A 150 -32.76 11.30 -0.70
N ILE A 151 -31.67 11.48 0.07
CA ILE A 151 -30.56 12.36 -0.31
C ILE A 151 -29.29 11.49 -0.24
N PRO A 152 -28.61 11.23 -1.37
CA PRO A 152 -27.40 10.44 -1.36
C PRO A 152 -26.27 11.23 -0.69
N SER A 153 -25.66 10.62 0.31
CA SER A 153 -24.50 11.13 1.04
C SER A 153 -23.24 11.07 0.16
N THR A 154 -23.08 12.04 -0.73
CA THR A 154 -21.88 12.19 -1.60
C THR A 154 -20.76 13.01 -0.93
N SER A 155 -21.06 13.82 0.10
CA SER A 155 -20.10 14.80 0.64
C SER A 155 -18.95 14.25 1.51
N PHE A 156 -18.83 12.94 1.72
CA PHE A 156 -17.75 12.36 2.54
C PHE A 156 -16.53 11.87 1.75
N PHE A 157 -16.64 11.72 0.42
CA PHE A 157 -15.55 11.16 -0.39
C PHE A 157 -14.48 12.19 -0.81
N ILE A 158 -14.83 13.48 -0.81
CA ILE A 158 -13.99 14.58 -1.33
C ILE A 158 -12.90 15.01 -0.34
N ILE A 159 -13.19 14.96 0.96
CA ILE A 159 -12.35 15.60 2.00
C ILE A 159 -11.00 14.87 2.16
N TYR A 160 -10.90 13.59 1.79
CA TYR A 160 -9.64 12.85 1.82
C TYR A 160 -8.69 13.20 0.66
N PHE A 161 -9.18 13.86 -0.39
CA PHE A 161 -8.43 14.06 -1.63
C PHE A 161 -7.53 15.31 -1.64
N LEU A 162 -7.60 16.15 -0.60
CA LEU A 162 -7.24 17.57 -0.73
C LEU A 162 -6.02 18.05 0.05
N CYS A 163 -5.31 17.15 0.71
CA CYS A 163 -4.16 17.53 1.52
C CYS A 163 -2.90 16.81 1.08
N TYR A 164 -2.35 17.14 -0.10
CA TYR A 164 -0.90 17.00 -0.32
C TYR A 164 -0.36 17.95 -1.39
N LYS A 165 0.02 19.15 -0.94
CA LYS A 165 0.90 20.07 -1.69
C LYS A 165 2.34 19.60 -1.47
N GLY A 166 3.11 19.56 -2.55
CA GLY A 166 4.36 18.79 -2.64
C GLY A 166 5.48 19.16 -1.66
N SER A 167 6.35 18.18 -1.42
CA SER A 167 7.74 18.38 -1.03
C SER A 167 8.60 17.43 -1.84
N GLY A 168 9.53 18.00 -2.60
CA GLY A 168 10.51 17.27 -3.40
C GLY A 168 11.56 16.65 -2.49
N ILE A 169 11.72 15.33 -2.59
CA ILE A 169 12.82 14.63 -1.92
C ILE A 169 14.07 14.79 -2.77
N GLY A 170 14.90 15.74 -2.41
CA GLY A 170 16.31 15.76 -2.79
C GLY A 170 17.04 14.66 -2.03
N THR A 171 17.35 13.55 -2.70
CA THR A 171 18.19 12.49 -2.14
C THR A 171 19.64 12.94 -2.06
N ARG A 172 20.15 13.19 -0.84
CA ARG A 172 21.59 13.12 -0.56
C ARG A 172 21.99 11.63 -0.50
N ALA A 173 22.80 11.22 -1.46
CA ALA A 173 23.34 9.87 -1.57
C ALA A 173 24.33 9.60 -0.43
N GLY A 174 24.10 8.51 0.30
CA GLY A 174 25.10 7.86 1.16
C GLY A 174 25.55 6.59 0.44
N SER A 175 26.82 6.25 0.50
CA SER A 175 27.55 5.44 -0.48
C SER A 175 27.12 3.97 -0.62
N GLY A 176 26.46 3.34 0.37
CA GLY A 176 25.87 1.99 0.26
C GLY A 176 24.56 1.88 -0.54
N LYS A 177 24.04 3.01 -1.06
CA LYS A 177 22.71 3.10 -1.73
C LYS A 177 22.68 2.65 -3.21
N HIS A 178 23.83 2.44 -3.85
CA HIS A 178 23.89 2.33 -5.32
C HIS A 178 23.32 1.01 -5.85
N ARG A 179 23.66 -0.14 -5.23
CA ARG A 179 23.19 -1.47 -5.68
C ARG A 179 21.68 -1.63 -5.51
N TYR A 180 21.16 -1.31 -4.32
CA TYR A 180 19.73 -1.38 -4.04
C TYR A 180 18.92 -0.47 -4.98
N ALA A 181 19.37 0.78 -5.20
CA ALA A 181 18.69 1.69 -6.11
C ALA A 181 18.64 1.15 -7.55
N LEU A 182 19.70 0.49 -8.02
CA LEU A 182 19.70 -0.16 -9.33
C LEU A 182 18.73 -1.35 -9.38
N LEU A 183 18.67 -2.18 -8.33
CA LEU A 183 17.73 -3.29 -8.25
C LEU A 183 16.27 -2.80 -8.23
N VAL A 184 15.98 -1.70 -7.53
CA VAL A 184 14.65 -1.05 -7.56
C VAL A 184 14.33 -0.58 -8.98
N LYS A 185 15.26 0.08 -9.67
CA LYS A 185 15.06 0.51 -11.07
C LYS A 185 14.78 -0.67 -12.01
N ILE A 186 15.49 -1.78 -11.84
CA ILE A 186 15.28 -3.01 -12.61
C ILE A 186 13.89 -3.59 -12.29
N ALA A 187 13.49 -3.61 -11.01
CA ALA A 187 12.16 -4.06 -10.61
C ALA A 187 11.02 -3.13 -11.11
N SER A 188 11.35 -1.91 -11.54
CA SER A 188 10.44 -0.98 -12.23
C SER A 188 10.48 -1.11 -13.76
N VAL A 189 10.88 -2.27 -14.33
CA VAL A 189 11.00 -2.44 -15.79
C VAL A 189 9.73 -2.10 -16.57
N ARG A 190 8.55 -2.41 -16.02
CA ARG A 190 7.27 -2.01 -16.62
C ARG A 190 7.13 -0.50 -16.75
N GLU A 191 7.47 0.26 -15.71
CA GLU A 191 7.46 1.73 -15.75
C GLU A 191 8.44 2.25 -16.80
N VAL A 192 9.63 1.66 -16.87
CA VAL A 192 10.67 2.08 -17.83
C VAL A 192 10.23 1.86 -19.27
N VAL A 193 9.65 0.69 -19.57
CA VAL A 193 9.26 0.29 -20.93
C VAL A 193 7.96 0.96 -21.36
N LEU A 194 6.86 0.76 -20.63
CA LEU A 194 5.55 1.32 -21.02
C LEU A 194 5.48 2.84 -20.82
N GLY A 195 6.29 3.40 -19.92
CA GLY A 195 6.40 4.84 -19.73
C GLY A 195 7.33 5.54 -20.71
N ALA A 196 8.07 4.81 -21.56
CA ALA A 196 9.06 5.41 -22.46
C ALA A 196 8.46 6.40 -23.47
N PRO A 197 7.36 6.09 -24.18
CA PRO A 197 6.76 7.05 -25.13
C PRO A 197 6.32 8.34 -24.43
N LEU A 198 5.65 8.22 -23.29
CA LEU A 198 5.21 9.36 -22.50
C LEU A 198 6.40 10.20 -22.02
N ARG A 199 7.48 9.55 -21.58
CA ARG A 199 8.72 10.24 -21.18
C ARG A 199 9.36 10.99 -22.34
N VAL A 200 9.33 10.46 -23.56
CA VAL A 200 9.84 11.14 -24.77
C VAL A 200 9.03 12.40 -25.05
N VAL A 201 7.69 12.29 -25.09
CA VAL A 201 6.79 13.42 -25.35
C VAL A 201 6.94 14.51 -24.29
N LEU A 202 6.94 14.14 -23.01
CA LEU A 202 7.08 15.10 -21.91
C LEU A 202 8.48 15.74 -21.84
N LYS A 203 9.53 15.09 -22.35
CA LYS A 203 10.85 15.72 -22.52
C LYS A 203 10.83 16.80 -23.58
N HIS A 204 10.17 16.56 -24.72
CA HIS A 204 10.02 17.57 -25.76
C HIS A 204 9.25 18.80 -25.27
N LEU A 205 8.24 18.61 -24.42
CA LEU A 205 7.53 19.70 -23.73
C LEU A 205 8.48 20.58 -22.88
N VAL A 206 9.45 19.97 -22.20
CA VAL A 206 10.44 20.71 -21.39
C VAL A 206 11.43 21.47 -22.27
N SER A 207 11.93 20.85 -23.34
CA SER A 207 12.87 21.49 -24.27
C SER A 207 12.22 22.49 -25.22
N ARG A 208 10.88 22.60 -25.22
CA ARG A 208 10.08 23.40 -26.17
C ARG A 208 10.44 23.10 -27.62
N THR A 209 10.88 21.88 -27.88
CA THR A 209 11.17 21.38 -29.21
C THR A 209 9.89 20.81 -29.78
N ILE A 210 9.56 21.19 -31.00
CA ILE A 210 8.40 20.67 -31.72
C ILE A 210 8.60 19.15 -31.88
N VAL A 211 7.69 18.36 -31.30
CA VAL A 211 7.60 16.92 -31.61
C VAL A 211 7.39 16.82 -33.13
N PRO A 212 8.04 15.91 -33.87
CA PRO A 212 7.88 15.78 -35.34
C PRO A 212 6.45 15.49 -35.85
N ALA A 213 5.44 15.62 -35.00
CA ALA A 213 4.01 15.49 -35.25
C ALA A 213 3.23 16.39 -34.27
N ALA A 214 3.42 17.71 -34.36
CA ALA A 214 2.56 18.66 -33.64
C ALA A 214 1.09 18.40 -34.02
N ASP A 215 0.20 18.42 -33.03
CA ASP A 215 -1.26 18.18 -33.17
C ASP A 215 -1.68 16.74 -33.53
N GLN A 216 -0.76 15.76 -33.60
CA GLN A 216 -1.14 14.36 -33.78
C GLN A 216 -1.50 13.69 -32.44
N VAL A 217 -2.66 13.00 -32.42
CA VAL A 217 -3.09 12.18 -31.30
C VAL A 217 -2.21 10.93 -31.21
N LEU A 218 -1.45 10.79 -30.13
CA LEU A 218 -0.64 9.60 -29.85
C LEU A 218 -1.36 8.68 -28.86
N ALA A 219 -1.65 7.46 -29.28
CA ALA A 219 -2.26 6.44 -28.42
C ALA A 219 -1.20 5.62 -27.68
N LEU A 220 -1.33 5.50 -26.36
CA LEU A 220 -0.46 4.73 -25.49
C LEU A 220 -1.22 3.61 -24.80
N VAL A 221 -0.60 2.43 -24.78
CA VAL A 221 -1.17 1.23 -24.16
C VAL A 221 -1.03 1.31 -22.66
N HIS A 222 -2.15 1.19 -21.96
CA HIS A 222 -2.12 0.95 -20.51
C HIS A 222 -2.78 -0.36 -20.13
N ARG A 223 -3.66 -0.95 -20.95
CA ARG A 223 -4.31 -2.24 -20.72
C ARG A 223 -4.45 -3.00 -22.04
N PRO A 224 -4.68 -4.32 -22.01
CA PRO A 224 -4.90 -5.09 -23.23
C PRO A 224 -6.03 -4.47 -24.07
N LYS A 225 -5.73 -4.13 -25.33
CA LYS A 225 -6.67 -3.52 -26.28
C LYS A 225 -7.26 -2.17 -25.82
N GLU A 226 -6.65 -1.49 -24.86
CA GLU A 226 -7.11 -0.19 -24.34
C GLU A 226 -5.97 0.84 -24.33
N SER A 227 -6.29 2.01 -24.89
CA SER A 227 -5.39 3.17 -25.00
C SER A 227 -5.83 4.33 -24.12
N PHE A 228 -4.85 5.11 -23.67
CA PHE A 228 -5.04 6.51 -23.33
C PHE A 228 -4.29 7.38 -24.35
N PHE A 229 -4.69 8.63 -24.49
CA PHE A 229 -4.26 9.48 -25.60
C PHE A 229 -3.43 10.67 -25.12
N LEU A 230 -2.47 11.07 -25.94
CA LEU A 230 -1.67 12.27 -25.76
C LEU A 230 -1.89 13.21 -26.94
N VAL A 231 -2.19 14.46 -26.66
CA VAL A 231 -2.30 15.53 -27.64
C VAL A 231 -1.25 16.57 -27.29
N SER A 232 -0.24 16.68 -28.14
CA SER A 232 0.93 17.53 -27.90
C SER A 232 0.74 18.89 -28.53
N GLN A 233 0.90 19.94 -27.73
CA GLN A 233 0.90 21.34 -28.16
C GLN A 233 2.23 22.00 -27.75
N PRO A 234 2.58 23.19 -28.29
CA PRO A 234 3.89 23.81 -28.02
C PRO A 234 4.17 24.11 -26.55
N ASP A 235 3.13 24.43 -25.77
CA ASP A 235 3.21 24.89 -24.39
C ASP A 235 2.63 23.89 -23.37
N LYS A 236 1.91 22.86 -23.83
CA LYS A 236 1.25 21.86 -22.98
C LYS A 236 1.06 20.53 -23.69
N VAL A 237 0.88 19.48 -22.91
CA VAL A 237 0.44 18.16 -23.38
C VAL A 237 -0.86 17.81 -22.67
N THR A 238 -1.91 17.55 -23.43
CA THR A 238 -3.20 17.07 -22.89
C THR A 238 -3.19 15.54 -22.92
N VAL A 239 -3.47 14.92 -21.77
CA VAL A 239 -3.54 13.46 -21.61
C VAL A 239 -5.00 13.10 -21.36
N VAL A 240 -5.58 12.24 -22.19
CA VAL A 240 -7.00 11.86 -22.11
C VAL A 240 -7.14 10.36 -21.85
N PHE A 241 -7.86 10.00 -20.79
CA PHE A 241 -8.16 8.64 -20.37
C PHE A 241 -9.64 8.33 -20.61
N PRO A 242 -9.98 7.49 -21.60
CA PRO A 242 -11.31 6.88 -21.68
C PRO A 242 -11.44 5.82 -20.58
N MET A 243 -12.37 6.00 -19.65
CA MET A 243 -12.50 5.14 -18.47
C MET A 243 -13.52 4.02 -18.70
N ARG A 244 -13.07 2.77 -18.55
CA ARG A 244 -13.86 1.56 -18.85
C ARG A 244 -13.90 0.59 -17.68
N PHE A 245 -15.10 0.20 -17.28
CA PHE A 245 -15.33 -0.78 -16.23
C PHE A 245 -16.27 -1.87 -16.72
N LYS A 246 -16.00 -3.13 -16.36
CA LYS A 246 -16.84 -4.26 -16.79
C LYS A 246 -18.16 -4.31 -16.02
N ASP A 247 -18.10 -4.07 -14.72
CA ASP A 247 -19.26 -4.13 -13.83
C ASP A 247 -19.99 -2.79 -13.80
N SER A 248 -21.33 -2.82 -13.85
CA SER A 248 -22.15 -1.62 -13.77
C SER A 248 -22.04 -0.91 -12.41
N ILE A 249 -21.85 -1.67 -11.33
CA ILE A 249 -21.59 -1.14 -9.99
C ILE A 249 -20.26 -0.39 -9.94
N ASP A 250 -19.19 -0.98 -10.50
CA ASP A 250 -17.89 -0.31 -10.61
C ASP A 250 -17.99 0.95 -11.47
N THR A 251 -18.78 0.91 -12.53
CA THR A 251 -19.01 2.08 -13.40
C THR A 251 -19.64 3.23 -12.62
N ALA A 252 -20.63 2.93 -11.77
CA ALA A 252 -21.26 3.93 -10.91
C ALA A 252 -20.27 4.49 -9.88
N PHE A 253 -19.52 3.64 -9.18
CA PHE A 253 -18.49 4.09 -8.23
C PHE A 253 -17.40 4.91 -8.91
N ALA A 254 -16.92 4.46 -10.08
CA ALA A 254 -15.89 5.14 -10.84
C ALA A 254 -16.36 6.53 -11.30
N THR A 255 -17.58 6.63 -11.83
CA THR A 255 -18.15 7.90 -12.29
C THR A 255 -18.20 8.91 -11.15
N SER A 256 -18.77 8.53 -10.00
CA SER A 256 -18.80 9.39 -8.82
C SER A 256 -17.40 9.75 -8.33
N PHE A 257 -16.48 8.77 -8.27
CA PHE A 257 -15.10 9.02 -7.86
C PHE A 257 -14.39 10.04 -8.77
N LEU A 258 -14.59 9.94 -10.10
CA LEU A 258 -13.92 10.79 -11.08
C LEU A 258 -14.45 12.22 -11.11
N GLN A 259 -15.76 12.40 -10.92
CA GLN A 259 -16.37 13.73 -10.76
C GLN A 259 -15.77 14.42 -9.55
N GLU A 260 -15.78 13.74 -8.41
CA GLU A 260 -15.27 14.26 -7.15
C GLU A 260 -13.74 14.50 -7.18
N PHE A 261 -13.00 13.66 -7.91
CA PHE A 261 -11.56 13.84 -8.15
C PHE A 261 -11.27 15.17 -8.87
N VAL A 262 -12.11 15.54 -9.85
CA VAL A 262 -11.94 16.78 -10.61
C VAL A 262 -12.42 17.98 -9.81
N GLU A 263 -13.52 17.86 -9.08
CA GLU A 263 -14.02 18.91 -8.18
C GLU A 263 -13.00 19.21 -7.06
N ALA A 264 -12.37 18.17 -6.53
CA ALA A 264 -11.30 18.29 -5.54
C ALA A 264 -10.15 19.21 -6.03
N ARG A 265 -9.81 19.21 -7.32
CA ARG A 265 -8.76 20.09 -7.85
C ARG A 265 -9.01 21.58 -7.59
N HIS A 266 -10.25 22.01 -7.37
CA HIS A 266 -10.59 23.40 -7.06
C HIS A 266 -10.24 23.83 -5.62
N THR A 267 -9.71 22.94 -4.80
CA THR A 267 -9.39 23.25 -3.41
C THR A 267 -8.15 24.13 -3.27
N ALA A 268 -8.25 25.08 -2.34
CA ALA A 268 -7.16 25.96 -1.95
C ALA A 268 -5.91 25.15 -1.55
N GLY A 269 -4.87 25.20 -2.40
CA GLY A 269 -3.64 24.45 -2.21
C GLY A 269 -3.21 23.65 -3.43
N LEU A 270 -4.15 23.28 -4.30
CA LEU A 270 -3.88 22.48 -5.51
C LEU A 270 -3.73 23.32 -6.78
N ASN A 271 -3.59 24.64 -6.67
CA ASN A 271 -3.44 25.55 -7.81
C ASN A 271 -2.24 25.22 -8.74
N ASN A 272 -1.20 24.58 -8.18
CA ASN A 272 -0.01 24.17 -8.93
C ASN A 272 -0.11 22.74 -9.51
N ALA A 273 -1.19 22.02 -9.23
CA ALA A 273 -1.45 20.72 -9.82
C ALA A 273 -1.87 20.86 -11.29
N PRO A 274 -1.70 19.80 -12.11
CA PRO A 274 -2.29 19.75 -13.43
C PRO A 274 -3.78 20.05 -13.40
N PRO A 275 -4.29 20.95 -14.26
CA PRO A 275 -5.72 21.03 -14.50
C PRO A 275 -6.23 19.66 -14.96
N CYS A 276 -7.37 19.25 -14.42
CA CYS A 276 -8.08 18.05 -14.85
C CYS A 276 -9.55 18.37 -15.14
N LEU A 277 -10.15 17.57 -16.02
CA LEU A 277 -11.56 17.66 -16.41
C LEU A 277 -12.13 16.25 -16.50
N TRP A 278 -13.40 16.09 -16.11
CA TRP A 278 -14.19 14.90 -16.42
C TRP A 278 -15.31 15.28 -17.38
N SER A 279 -15.56 14.45 -18.39
CA SER A 279 -16.64 14.61 -19.36
C SER A 279 -17.32 13.27 -19.62
N PRO A 280 -18.66 13.21 -19.72
CA PRO A 280 -19.35 11.99 -20.13
C PRO A 280 -19.13 11.67 -21.63
N THR A 281 -18.77 12.67 -22.44
CA THR A 281 -18.56 12.53 -23.88
C THR A 281 -17.08 12.73 -24.28
N PRO A 282 -16.64 12.16 -25.41
CA PRO A 282 -15.27 12.32 -25.89
C PRO A 282 -14.90 13.80 -26.08
N PRO A 283 -13.73 14.25 -25.56
CA PRO A 283 -13.22 15.59 -25.83
C PRO A 283 -12.96 15.84 -27.32
N LEU A 284 -13.07 17.09 -27.76
CA LEU A 284 -12.91 17.48 -29.18
C LEU A 284 -11.50 17.19 -29.71
N GLU A 285 -10.52 17.11 -28.83
CA GLU A 285 -9.14 16.76 -29.13
C GLU A 285 -8.98 15.31 -29.62
N LEU A 286 -9.97 14.45 -29.39
CA LEU A 286 -9.96 13.05 -29.83
C LEU A 286 -10.85 12.77 -31.05
N LYS A 287 -11.28 13.79 -31.80
CA LYS A 287 -12.12 13.61 -33.00
C LYS A 287 -11.56 12.62 -34.03
N GLU A 288 -10.24 12.52 -34.12
CA GLU A 288 -9.55 11.65 -35.08
C GLU A 288 -9.29 10.23 -34.53
N ALA A 289 -9.60 9.97 -33.25
CA ALA A 289 -9.40 8.66 -32.65
C ALA A 289 -10.47 7.65 -33.12
N PRO A 290 -10.14 6.36 -33.21
CA PRO A 290 -11.08 5.34 -33.67
C PRO A 290 -12.29 5.22 -32.73
N ALA A 291 -13.47 4.99 -33.30
CA ALA A 291 -14.74 4.99 -32.57
C ALA A 291 -14.77 3.98 -31.41
N GLU A 292 -14.17 2.80 -31.60
CA GLU A 292 -14.03 1.77 -30.57
C GLU A 292 -13.24 2.28 -29.36
N ALA A 293 -12.17 3.03 -29.61
CA ALA A 293 -11.33 3.61 -28.56
C ALA A 293 -11.97 4.84 -27.89
N LEU A 294 -13.07 5.36 -28.44
CA LEU A 294 -13.92 6.39 -27.85
C LEU A 294 -15.15 5.85 -27.12
N SER A 295 -15.35 4.53 -27.07
CA SER A 295 -16.41 3.95 -26.25
C SER A 295 -15.98 3.88 -24.78
N ALA A 296 -16.49 4.75 -23.91
CA ALA A 296 -16.18 4.76 -22.48
C ALA A 296 -17.45 4.86 -21.63
N ASN A 297 -17.64 3.95 -20.68
CA ASN A 297 -18.85 3.89 -19.85
C ASN A 297 -18.75 4.67 -18.53
N ALA A 298 -17.55 5.02 -18.06
CA ALA A 298 -17.32 5.89 -16.90
C ALA A 298 -16.83 7.30 -17.29
N GLY A 299 -17.01 7.67 -18.57
CA GLY A 299 -16.60 8.97 -19.12
C GLY A 299 -15.10 9.08 -19.42
N PHE A 300 -14.66 10.32 -19.60
CA PHE A 300 -13.32 10.70 -20.01
C PHE A 300 -12.69 11.60 -18.97
N VAL A 301 -11.44 11.32 -18.61
CA VAL A 301 -10.64 12.18 -17.73
C VAL A 301 -9.50 12.78 -18.52
N SER A 302 -9.39 14.10 -18.51
CA SER A 302 -8.32 14.82 -19.19
C SER A 302 -7.40 15.50 -18.18
N PHE A 303 -6.09 15.46 -18.40
CA PHE A 303 -5.08 16.21 -17.64
C PHE A 303 -4.29 17.12 -18.57
N VAL A 304 -4.10 18.38 -18.16
CA VAL A 304 -3.26 19.33 -18.90
C VAL A 304 -1.89 19.47 -18.23
N ILE A 305 -0.85 19.01 -18.92
CA ILE A 305 0.51 19.00 -18.43
C ILE A 305 1.28 20.18 -19.02
N PHE A 306 1.72 21.09 -18.15
CA PHE A 306 2.61 22.21 -18.50
C PHE A 306 4.06 21.87 -18.12
N PRO A 307 5.07 22.58 -18.67
CA PRO A 307 6.49 22.39 -18.34
C PRO A 307 6.77 22.32 -16.84
N ARG A 308 6.15 23.19 -16.04
CA ARG A 308 6.26 23.22 -14.57
C ARG A 308 5.92 21.89 -13.86
N HIS A 309 5.13 21.01 -14.49
CA HIS A 309 4.75 19.71 -13.95
C HIS A 309 5.77 18.60 -14.26
N VAL A 310 6.71 18.84 -15.18
CA VAL A 310 7.66 17.84 -15.68
C VAL A 310 9.13 18.29 -15.60
N GLU A 311 9.40 19.53 -15.19
CA GLU A 311 10.75 20.04 -14.96
C GLU A 311 11.57 19.22 -13.93
N GLY A 312 12.84 19.00 -14.26
CA GLY A 312 13.81 18.35 -13.39
C GLY A 312 13.40 16.96 -12.95
N LYS A 313 13.40 16.71 -11.63
CA LYS A 313 13.08 15.39 -11.05
C LYS A 313 11.58 15.05 -11.08
N LYS A 314 10.71 15.96 -11.53
CA LYS A 314 9.25 15.73 -11.57
C LYS A 314 8.84 14.81 -12.72
N LEU A 315 9.61 14.79 -13.80
CA LEU A 315 9.30 14.03 -15.02
C LEU A 315 8.93 12.58 -14.72
N ASP A 316 9.79 11.83 -14.03
CA ASP A 316 9.56 10.40 -13.77
C ASP A 316 8.32 10.16 -12.91
N ARG A 317 8.08 11.01 -11.91
CA ARG A 317 6.88 10.94 -11.07
C ARG A 317 5.61 11.20 -11.88
N THR A 318 5.65 12.19 -12.77
CA THR A 318 4.51 12.53 -13.64
C THR A 318 4.24 11.41 -14.64
N VAL A 319 5.28 10.82 -15.23
CA VAL A 319 5.17 9.65 -16.11
C VAL A 319 4.51 8.48 -15.36
N TRP A 320 5.00 8.13 -14.17
CA TRP A 320 4.42 7.06 -13.36
C TRP A 320 2.94 7.29 -13.02
N ASN A 321 2.62 8.49 -12.53
CA ASN A 321 1.26 8.82 -12.11
C ASN A 321 0.27 8.73 -13.29
N LEU A 322 0.65 9.24 -14.46
CA LEU A 322 -0.19 9.20 -15.66
C LEU A 322 -0.32 7.77 -16.19
N SER A 323 0.79 7.05 -16.35
CA SER A 323 0.78 5.66 -16.85
C SER A 323 0.01 4.69 -15.95
N THR A 324 -0.20 5.03 -14.68
CA THR A 324 -0.93 4.19 -13.72
C THR A 324 -2.26 4.76 -13.25
N PHE A 325 -2.70 5.89 -13.80
CA PHE A 325 -3.92 6.56 -13.38
C PHE A 325 -5.16 5.63 -13.45
N HIS A 326 -5.33 4.89 -14.54
CA HIS A 326 -6.45 3.94 -14.65
C HIS A 326 -6.41 2.86 -13.55
N ALA A 327 -5.23 2.30 -13.27
CA ALA A 327 -5.06 1.30 -12.23
C ALA A 327 -5.32 1.89 -10.83
N TYR A 328 -4.93 3.15 -10.62
CA TYR A 328 -5.21 3.89 -9.39
C TYR A 328 -6.73 4.04 -9.18
N VAL A 329 -7.47 4.50 -10.19
CA VAL A 329 -8.93 4.62 -10.10
C VAL A 329 -9.58 3.25 -9.84
N SER A 330 -9.18 2.22 -10.60
CA SER A 330 -9.73 0.87 -10.44
C SER A 330 -9.50 0.31 -9.03
N TYR A 331 -8.32 0.55 -8.47
CA TYR A 331 -7.99 0.15 -7.10
C TYR A 331 -8.90 0.85 -6.08
N HIS A 332 -9.10 2.17 -6.19
CA HIS A 332 -9.92 2.92 -5.25
C HIS A 332 -11.43 2.64 -5.40
N VAL A 333 -11.89 2.31 -6.61
CA VAL A 333 -13.26 1.81 -6.82
C VAL A 333 -13.47 0.52 -6.03
N LYS A 334 -12.57 -0.46 -6.16
CA LYS A 334 -12.65 -1.71 -5.40
C LYS A 334 -12.49 -1.51 -3.88
N CYS A 335 -11.65 -0.59 -3.44
CA CYS A 335 -11.58 -0.23 -2.02
C CYS A 335 -12.88 0.39 -1.51
N SER A 336 -13.55 1.21 -2.33
CA SER A 336 -14.84 1.83 -1.99
C SER A 336 -15.95 0.79 -1.89
N GLU A 337 -15.99 -0.16 -2.82
CA GLU A 337 -16.88 -1.33 -2.77
C GLU A 337 -16.69 -2.12 -1.47
N GLY A 338 -15.44 -2.48 -1.13
CA GLY A 338 -15.12 -3.18 0.13
C GLY A 338 -15.47 -2.39 1.39
N PHE A 339 -15.33 -1.07 1.35
CA PHE A 339 -15.77 -0.20 2.43
C PHE A 339 -17.30 -0.21 2.59
N MET A 340 -18.04 -0.16 1.49
CA MET A 340 -19.49 -0.27 1.50
C MET A 340 -19.95 -1.63 2.05
N HIS A 341 -19.28 -2.73 1.70
CA HIS A 341 -19.53 -4.05 2.29
C HIS A 341 -19.37 -4.03 3.81
N THR A 342 -18.31 -3.40 4.32
CA THR A 342 -18.09 -3.25 5.77
C THR A 342 -19.22 -2.46 6.45
N ARG A 343 -19.69 -1.36 5.84
CA ARG A 343 -20.81 -0.58 6.40
C ARG A 343 -22.12 -1.36 6.39
N MET A 344 -22.39 -2.10 5.31
CA MET A 344 -23.59 -2.94 5.22
C MET A 344 -23.58 -4.03 6.29
N ARG A 345 -22.45 -4.73 6.51
CA ARG A 345 -22.33 -5.73 7.58
C ARG A 345 -22.62 -5.15 8.97
N ARG A 346 -22.02 -4.00 9.31
CA ARG A 346 -22.30 -3.30 10.58
C ARG A 346 -23.77 -2.92 10.74
N ARG A 347 -24.42 -2.53 9.64
CA ARG A 347 -25.85 -2.21 9.66
C ARG A 347 -26.70 -3.45 9.88
N VAL A 348 -26.37 -4.56 9.23
CA VAL A 348 -27.05 -5.86 9.41
C VAL A 348 -26.89 -6.36 10.85
N GLU A 349 -25.69 -6.29 11.42
CA GLU A 349 -25.45 -6.63 12.84
C GLU A 349 -26.33 -5.81 13.78
N SER A 350 -26.44 -4.50 13.55
CA SER A 350 -27.32 -3.62 14.32
C SER A 350 -28.80 -3.99 14.18
N LEU A 351 -29.25 -4.41 13.00
CA LEU A 351 -30.63 -4.86 12.75
C LEU A 351 -30.91 -6.21 13.41
N ILE A 352 -29.96 -7.15 13.36
CA ILE A 352 -30.07 -8.44 14.05
C ILE A 352 -30.20 -8.22 15.55
N GLN A 353 -29.39 -7.34 16.15
CA GLN A 353 -29.52 -7.00 17.56
C GLN A 353 -30.90 -6.41 17.91
N ALA A 354 -31.46 -5.57 17.03
CA ALA A 354 -32.81 -5.05 17.22
C ALA A 354 -33.87 -6.15 17.13
N LEU A 355 -33.72 -7.09 16.19
CA LEU A 355 -34.60 -8.25 16.04
C LEU A 355 -34.52 -9.18 17.26
N ASP A 356 -33.33 -9.45 17.78
CA ASP A 356 -33.14 -10.29 18.96
C ASP A 356 -33.77 -9.68 20.21
N ARG A 357 -33.71 -8.36 20.38
CA ARG A 357 -34.43 -7.64 21.46
C ARG A 357 -35.95 -7.74 21.34
N ALA A 358 -36.47 -7.93 20.13
CA ALA A 358 -37.91 -8.04 19.87
C ALA A 358 -38.45 -9.46 20.08
N LYS A 359 -37.60 -10.47 20.24
CA LYS A 359 -38.04 -11.84 20.54
C LYS A 359 -38.71 -11.87 21.93
N PRO A 360 -39.95 -12.36 22.05
CA PRO A 360 -40.59 -12.52 23.35
C PRO A 360 -39.77 -13.49 24.21
N GLY A 361 -39.57 -13.16 25.49
CA GLY A 361 -38.76 -13.95 26.41
C GLY A 361 -39.25 -15.39 26.49
N GLY A 362 -38.46 -16.34 25.99
CA GLY A 362 -38.69 -17.77 26.20
C GLY A 362 -38.42 -18.12 27.66
N GLU A 363 -39.32 -18.91 28.25
CA GLU A 363 -39.28 -19.38 29.65
C GLU A 363 -37.89 -19.82 30.11
N GLU A 364 -37.55 -19.44 31.34
CA GLU A 364 -36.36 -19.90 32.05
C GLU A 364 -36.34 -21.43 32.13
N LYS A 365 -35.55 -22.09 31.26
CA LYS A 365 -35.27 -23.52 31.40
C LYS A 365 -34.38 -23.75 32.63
N LYS A 366 -35.01 -24.24 33.71
CA LYS A 366 -34.38 -24.82 34.91
C LYS A 366 -33.25 -25.79 34.53
N LYS A 367 -32.06 -25.56 35.08
CA LYS A 367 -30.92 -26.48 35.00
C LYS A 367 -31.25 -27.78 35.76
N SER A 368 -31.19 -28.92 35.07
CA SER A 368 -31.17 -30.23 35.72
C SER A 368 -29.71 -30.71 35.92
N PRO A 369 -29.39 -31.39 37.04
CA PRO A 369 -28.05 -31.89 37.33
C PRO A 369 -27.90 -33.32 36.81
N SER A 370 -27.04 -33.57 35.81
CA SER A 370 -26.63 -34.95 35.49
C SER A 370 -25.32 -35.04 34.69
N SER A 371 -24.53 -36.05 35.09
CA SER A 371 -23.38 -36.67 34.41
C SER A 371 -21.98 -36.09 34.65
N ARG A 372 -21.43 -36.38 35.84
CA ARG A 372 -19.99 -36.56 36.03
C ARG A 372 -19.59 -37.92 35.45
N SER A 373 -19.20 -37.99 34.17
CA SER A 373 -18.38 -39.13 33.68
C SER A 373 -17.56 -38.84 32.40
N PHE A 374 -17.87 -37.81 31.60
CA PHE A 374 -17.13 -37.51 30.37
C PHE A 374 -15.96 -36.51 30.51
N LYS A 375 -15.52 -36.19 31.75
CA LYS A 375 -14.54 -35.11 31.99
C LYS A 375 -13.05 -35.52 31.90
N ARG A 376 -12.71 -36.81 31.75
CA ARG A 376 -11.29 -37.23 31.77
C ARG A 376 -10.66 -37.36 30.38
N LEU A 377 -11.41 -37.78 29.35
CA LEU A 377 -10.91 -37.79 27.96
C LEU A 377 -10.95 -36.40 27.30
N THR A 378 -11.93 -35.57 27.63
CA THR A 378 -12.04 -34.19 27.12
C THR A 378 -10.89 -33.31 27.61
N VAL A 379 -10.40 -33.48 28.85
CA VAL A 379 -9.31 -32.66 29.41
C VAL A 379 -7.94 -32.95 28.78
N ALA A 380 -7.70 -34.16 28.25
CA ALA A 380 -6.44 -34.50 27.58
C ALA A 380 -6.40 -33.98 26.12
N MET A 381 -7.49 -34.15 25.38
CA MET A 381 -7.66 -33.53 24.05
C MET A 381 -7.69 -31.99 24.17
N SER A 382 -8.34 -31.50 25.23
CA SER A 382 -8.28 -30.13 25.71
C SER A 382 -7.01 -29.84 26.55
N ARG A 383 -5.89 -30.50 26.34
CA ARG A 383 -4.56 -29.93 26.68
C ARG A 383 -3.64 -29.91 25.46
N ALA A 384 -3.73 -30.95 24.63
CA ALA A 384 -2.94 -31.05 23.39
C ALA A 384 -3.23 -29.89 22.42
N LYS A 385 -4.50 -29.57 22.17
CA LYS A 385 -4.88 -28.52 21.22
C LYS A 385 -4.49 -27.11 21.71
N SER A 386 -4.38 -26.88 23.02
CA SER A 386 -4.03 -25.57 23.62
C SER A 386 -2.52 -25.40 23.53
N LEU A 387 -1.77 -26.49 23.74
CA LEU A 387 -0.34 -26.54 23.50
C LEU A 387 0.00 -26.28 22.03
N GLU A 388 -0.78 -26.86 21.09
CA GLU A 388 -0.61 -26.67 19.65
C GLU A 388 -0.84 -25.21 19.23
N ILE A 389 -1.93 -24.58 19.67
CA ILE A 389 -2.25 -23.18 19.35
C ILE A 389 -1.25 -22.24 20.01
N THR A 390 -0.85 -22.52 21.25
CA THR A 390 0.20 -21.77 21.94
C THR A 390 1.52 -21.84 21.17
N ALA A 391 1.90 -23.03 20.69
CA ALA A 391 3.08 -23.21 19.86
C ALA A 391 2.97 -22.47 18.53
N GLN A 392 1.80 -22.49 17.88
CA GLN A 392 1.54 -21.76 16.63
C GLN A 392 1.67 -20.25 16.80
N ILE A 393 1.10 -19.69 17.88
CA ILE A 393 1.22 -18.26 18.21
C ILE A 393 2.68 -17.93 18.51
N CYS A 394 3.33 -18.66 19.42
CA CYS A 394 4.69 -18.32 19.82
C CYS A 394 5.73 -18.52 18.73
N LYS A 395 5.50 -19.42 17.76
CA LYS A 395 6.34 -19.57 16.55
C LYS A 395 6.32 -18.32 15.66
N ARG A 396 5.24 -17.53 15.70
CA ARG A 396 5.13 -16.25 14.97
C ARG A 396 5.73 -15.06 15.74
N THR A 397 6.28 -15.28 16.94
CA THR A 397 6.88 -14.24 17.79
C THR A 397 8.41 -14.36 17.88
N GLY A 398 9.09 -13.23 18.07
CA GLY A 398 10.56 -13.21 18.22
C GLY A 398 11.08 -13.58 19.62
N ASN A 399 10.19 -13.68 20.61
CA ASN A 399 10.55 -13.93 22.01
C ASN A 399 9.58 -14.93 22.66
N ILE A 400 9.94 -16.22 22.63
CA ILE A 400 9.10 -17.32 23.13
C ILE A 400 8.80 -17.19 24.63
N LYS A 401 9.75 -16.66 25.42
CA LYS A 401 9.59 -16.50 26.87
C LYS A 401 8.52 -15.44 27.17
N VAL A 402 8.56 -14.31 26.46
CA VAL A 402 7.53 -13.27 26.59
C VAL A 402 6.20 -13.77 26.06
N CYS A 403 6.18 -14.50 24.94
CA CYS A 403 4.95 -15.11 24.41
C CYS A 403 4.23 -15.99 25.44
N LEU A 404 4.96 -16.91 26.07
CA LEU A 404 4.41 -17.77 27.12
C LEU A 404 3.94 -16.95 28.32
N GLN A 405 4.69 -15.93 28.75
CA GLN A 405 4.27 -15.05 29.86
C GLN A 405 2.97 -14.30 29.56
N VAL A 406 2.81 -13.77 28.34
CA VAL A 406 1.61 -13.05 27.92
C VAL A 406 0.41 -14.00 27.87
N LEU A 407 0.54 -15.17 27.25
CA LEU A 407 -0.55 -16.14 27.11
C LEU A 407 -0.94 -16.77 28.45
N LEU A 408 0.02 -16.99 29.35
CA LEU A 408 -0.22 -17.57 30.68
C LEU A 408 -0.66 -16.55 31.73
N SER A 409 -0.71 -15.25 31.41
CA SER A 409 -1.17 -14.21 32.34
C SER A 409 -2.65 -14.38 32.74
N ARG A 410 -3.47 -15.05 31.93
CA ARG A 410 -4.82 -15.51 32.26
C ARG A 410 -4.99 -16.99 31.91
N PRO A 411 -4.57 -17.91 32.82
CA PRO A 411 -4.52 -19.34 32.50
C PRO A 411 -5.90 -19.93 32.21
N GLN A 412 -6.98 -19.32 32.70
CA GLN A 412 -8.35 -19.77 32.47
C GLN A 412 -8.76 -19.75 30.98
N ALA A 413 -8.29 -18.78 30.18
CA ALA A 413 -8.56 -18.73 28.74
C ALA A 413 -7.83 -19.87 28.00
N LEU A 414 -6.59 -20.14 28.42
CA LEU A 414 -5.73 -21.18 27.88
C LEU A 414 -6.25 -22.60 28.21
N PHE A 415 -6.85 -22.79 29.39
CA PHE A 415 -7.50 -24.04 29.79
C PHE A 415 -8.84 -24.29 29.09
N ARG A 416 -9.53 -23.23 28.62
CA ARG A 416 -10.87 -23.32 28.00
C ARG A 416 -10.88 -23.27 26.47
N TYR A 417 -9.72 -23.18 25.80
CA TYR A 417 -9.63 -23.13 24.33
C TYR A 417 -10.22 -21.87 23.71
N ASP A 418 -10.25 -20.78 24.46
CA ASP A 418 -10.92 -19.58 24.03
C ASP A 418 -9.93 -18.64 23.34
N LEU A 419 -9.79 -18.78 22.01
CA LEU A 419 -8.88 -17.95 21.21
C LEU A 419 -9.27 -16.48 21.26
N MET A 420 -10.56 -16.17 21.35
CA MET A 420 -11.03 -14.80 21.50
C MET A 420 -10.55 -14.24 22.83
N ALA A 421 -10.78 -14.95 23.94
CA ALA A 421 -10.30 -14.50 25.25
C ALA A 421 -8.77 -14.41 25.34
N MET A 422 -8.02 -15.28 24.63
CA MET A 422 -6.57 -15.17 24.53
C MET A 422 -6.15 -13.90 23.76
N ALA A 423 -6.81 -13.58 22.65
CA ALA A 423 -6.54 -12.38 21.86
C ALA A 423 -6.88 -11.10 22.63
N GLU A 424 -8.05 -11.06 23.28
CA GLU A 424 -8.45 -9.93 24.14
C GLU A 424 -7.44 -9.69 25.26
N ASN A 425 -6.97 -10.76 25.92
CA ASN A 425 -5.98 -10.65 26.98
C ASN A 425 -4.64 -10.10 26.48
N ALA A 426 -4.15 -10.60 25.34
CA ALA A 426 -2.91 -10.13 24.74
C ALA A 426 -3.01 -8.65 24.31
N ILE A 427 -4.17 -8.22 23.79
CA ILE A 427 -4.45 -6.82 23.45
C ILE A 427 -4.46 -5.94 24.69
N GLN A 428 -5.13 -6.36 25.76
CA GLN A 428 -5.19 -5.62 27.01
C GLN A 428 -3.80 -5.43 27.64
N LEU A 429 -2.97 -6.46 27.60
CA LEU A 429 -1.60 -6.36 28.08
C LEU A 429 -0.74 -5.45 27.21
N SER A 430 -0.96 -5.45 25.89
CA SER A 430 -0.30 -4.53 24.95
C SER A 430 -0.73 -3.08 25.18
N ARG A 431 -2.00 -2.83 25.48
CA ARG A 431 -2.50 -1.51 25.89
C ARG A 431 -1.84 -1.04 27.17
N LYS A 432 -1.75 -1.91 28.18
CA LYS A 432 -1.07 -1.60 29.45
C LYS A 432 0.40 -1.24 29.22
N GLU A 433 1.15 -2.06 28.49
CA GLU A 433 2.57 -1.77 28.21
C GLU A 433 2.75 -0.52 27.35
N SER A 434 1.77 -0.15 26.51
CA SER A 434 1.76 1.12 25.77
C SER A 434 1.64 2.32 26.72
N ASN A 435 0.70 2.28 27.67
CA ASN A 435 0.55 3.33 28.69
C ASN A 435 1.80 3.44 29.56
N ASP A 436 2.31 2.32 30.05
CA ASP A 436 3.53 2.31 30.86
C ASP A 436 4.75 2.86 30.07
N THR A 437 4.75 2.74 28.73
CA THR A 437 5.81 3.28 27.85
C THR A 437 5.68 4.79 27.67
N VAL A 438 4.44 5.27 27.51
CA VAL A 438 4.11 6.71 27.49
C VAL A 438 4.54 7.38 28.80
N ASP A 439 4.20 6.79 29.94
CA ASP A 439 4.55 7.33 31.25
C ASP A 439 6.07 7.36 31.45
N PHE A 440 6.75 6.29 31.05
CA PHE A 440 8.22 6.24 31.06
C PHE A 440 8.83 7.40 30.24
N PHE A 441 8.33 7.66 29.03
CA PHE A 441 8.82 8.77 28.19
C PHE A 441 8.49 10.15 28.78
N ASN A 442 7.31 10.34 29.34
CA ASN A 442 6.93 11.60 30.00
C ASN A 442 7.84 11.90 31.20
N ASN A 443 8.13 10.90 32.03
CA ASN A 443 9.01 11.03 33.19
C ASN A 443 10.45 11.37 32.75
N LEU A 444 10.96 10.67 31.72
CA LEU A 444 12.28 10.93 31.19
C LEU A 444 12.39 12.31 30.54
N ALA A 445 11.35 12.77 29.82
CA ALA A 445 11.31 14.11 29.24
C ALA A 445 11.24 15.23 30.29
N SER A 446 10.70 14.94 31.48
CA SER A 446 10.55 15.91 32.57
C SER A 446 11.79 16.03 33.45
N SER A 447 12.74 15.09 33.37
CA SER A 447 14.00 15.16 34.13
C SER A 447 14.86 16.36 33.71
N LYS A 448 15.52 16.99 34.70
CA LYS A 448 16.39 18.15 34.47
C LYS A 448 17.64 17.80 33.67
N ASP A 449 18.15 16.58 33.85
CA ASP A 449 19.40 16.10 33.24
C ASP A 449 19.21 15.59 31.80
N THR A 450 17.97 15.53 31.31
CA THR A 450 17.67 15.06 29.96
C THR A 450 18.02 16.13 28.93
N ASN A 451 18.85 15.77 27.95
CA ASN A 451 19.25 16.61 26.84
C ASN A 451 18.01 17.26 26.15
N PRO A 452 18.00 18.58 25.88
CA PRO A 452 16.89 19.27 25.20
C PRO A 452 16.46 18.65 23.87
N ALA A 453 17.39 18.12 23.07
CA ALA A 453 17.09 17.40 21.84
C ALA A 453 16.36 16.08 22.11
N LEU A 454 16.74 15.35 23.17
CA LEU A 454 16.05 14.13 23.60
C LEU A 454 14.64 14.44 24.12
N LYS A 455 14.45 15.54 24.84
CA LYS A 455 13.12 15.96 25.33
C LYS A 455 12.12 16.17 24.19
N LEU A 456 12.56 16.78 23.08
CA LEU A 456 11.72 16.97 21.89
C LEU A 456 11.33 15.63 21.25
N VAL A 457 12.29 14.72 21.10
CA VAL A 457 12.05 13.38 20.55
C VAL A 457 11.13 12.56 21.45
N LEU A 458 11.32 12.60 22.76
CA LEU A 458 10.46 11.87 23.71
C LEU A 458 9.00 12.36 23.67
N LYS A 459 8.76 13.66 23.47
CA LYS A 459 7.41 14.19 23.26
C LYS A 459 6.76 13.69 21.96
N SER A 460 7.53 13.57 20.87
CA SER A 460 7.09 12.94 19.62
C SER A 460 6.71 11.46 19.86
N CYS A 461 7.60 10.71 20.52
CA CYS A 461 7.37 9.32 20.90
C CYS A 461 6.10 9.14 21.76
N VAL A 462 5.86 10.00 22.74
CA VAL A 462 4.62 9.97 23.54
C VAL A 462 3.38 10.10 22.67
N SER A 463 3.39 11.01 21.69
CA SER A 463 2.28 11.16 20.74
C SER A 463 2.06 9.88 19.93
N ASN A 464 3.13 9.32 19.37
CA ASN A 464 3.06 8.11 18.54
C ASN A 464 2.50 6.90 19.30
N PHE A 465 2.95 6.70 20.54
CA PHE A 465 2.45 5.59 21.37
C PHE A 465 1.01 5.81 21.86
N LYS A 466 0.58 7.06 22.10
CA LYS A 466 -0.82 7.39 22.39
C LYS A 466 -1.74 7.20 21.18
N GLU A 467 -1.27 7.54 19.99
CA GLU A 467 -2.04 7.32 18.75
C GLU A 467 -2.18 5.82 18.44
N GLY A 468 -1.12 5.03 18.66
CA GLY A 468 -1.17 3.57 18.56
C GLY A 468 -2.20 2.91 19.49
N PHE A 469 -2.50 3.52 20.64
CA PHE A 469 -3.51 3.04 21.58
C PHE A 469 -4.94 3.09 21.01
N MET A 470 -5.25 4.10 20.19
CA MET A 470 -6.57 4.25 19.58
C MET A 470 -6.90 3.10 18.62
N PHE A 471 -5.88 2.53 17.99
CA PHE A 471 -6.02 1.43 17.03
C PHE A 471 -6.16 0.06 17.71
N LEU A 472 -5.70 -0.11 18.95
CA LEU A 472 -5.82 -1.39 19.68
C LEU A 472 -7.26 -1.66 20.18
N ASN A 473 -8.31 -1.46 19.38
CA ASN A 473 -9.70 -1.66 19.83
C ASN A 473 -10.13 -3.13 19.78
N LEU A 474 -10.80 -3.59 20.85
CA LEU A 474 -11.35 -4.95 20.94
C LEU A 474 -12.39 -5.21 19.84
N SER A 475 -13.08 -4.16 19.35
CA SER A 475 -14.01 -4.26 18.22
C SER A 475 -13.34 -4.72 16.91
N GLY A 476 -12.02 -4.55 16.76
CA GLY A 476 -11.27 -5.03 15.59
C GLY A 476 -11.15 -6.56 15.55
N LEU A 477 -11.25 -7.23 16.70
CA LEU A 477 -11.22 -8.70 16.79
C LEU A 477 -12.50 -9.31 16.20
N GLU A 478 -13.65 -8.67 16.42
CA GLU A 478 -14.94 -9.10 15.86
C GLU A 478 -15.01 -8.85 14.34
N GLY A 479 -14.34 -7.80 13.85
CA GLY A 479 -14.36 -7.38 12.45
C GLY A 479 -13.26 -7.95 11.53
N ARG A 480 -12.37 -8.83 12.03
CA ARG A 480 -11.16 -9.32 11.32
C ARG A 480 -10.24 -8.20 10.82
N THR A 481 -10.18 -7.08 11.54
CA THR A 481 -9.27 -5.95 11.25
C THR A 481 -8.23 -5.74 12.35
N ALA A 482 -8.25 -6.56 13.40
CA ALA A 482 -7.35 -6.44 14.54
C ALA A 482 -5.88 -6.50 14.10
N THR A 483 -5.53 -7.37 13.16
CA THR A 483 -4.17 -7.39 12.61
C THR A 483 -3.82 -6.08 11.90
N PHE A 484 -4.70 -5.54 11.05
CA PHE A 484 -4.48 -4.27 10.36
C PHE A 484 -4.25 -3.10 11.33
N ASP A 485 -5.09 -2.99 12.37
CA ASP A 485 -4.99 -1.94 13.37
C ASP A 485 -3.69 -2.06 14.21
N MET A 486 -3.26 -3.29 14.48
CA MET A 486 -1.99 -3.57 15.16
C MET A 486 -0.76 -3.20 14.33
N HIS A 487 -0.82 -3.33 13.00
CA HIS A 487 0.29 -2.90 12.14
C HIS A 487 0.50 -1.37 12.23
N ASN A 488 -0.59 -0.59 12.26
CA ASN A 488 -0.51 0.87 12.41
C ASN A 488 0.16 1.29 13.73
N ALA A 489 -0.20 0.63 14.84
CA ALA A 489 0.42 0.91 16.13
C ALA A 489 1.91 0.49 16.18
N TYR A 490 2.28 -0.59 15.48
CA TYR A 490 3.68 -1.01 15.34
C TYR A 490 4.51 -0.01 14.53
N ASP A 491 3.92 0.57 13.48
CA ASP A 491 4.55 1.61 12.66
C ASP A 491 4.82 2.88 13.47
N ASN A 492 3.92 3.27 14.38
CA ASN A 492 4.12 4.39 15.31
C ASN A 492 5.30 4.16 16.27
N ALA A 493 5.50 2.93 16.74
CA ALA A 493 6.67 2.58 17.55
C ALA A 493 7.98 2.65 16.75
N ILE A 494 7.95 2.27 15.46
CA ILE A 494 9.09 2.43 14.54
C ILE A 494 9.40 3.92 14.29
N ALA A 495 8.37 4.75 14.16
CA ALA A 495 8.54 6.20 13.98
C ALA A 495 9.31 6.80 15.17
N CYS A 496 8.96 6.42 16.41
CA CYS A 496 9.71 6.83 17.59
C CYS A 496 11.20 6.40 17.57
N GLU A 497 11.51 5.16 17.19
CA GLU A 497 12.92 4.71 17.05
C GLU A 497 13.68 5.46 15.96
N THR A 498 12.99 5.82 14.89
CA THR A 498 13.55 6.59 13.78
C THR A 498 13.89 8.00 14.25
N ASP A 499 13.00 8.65 15.00
CA ASP A 499 13.27 9.98 15.58
C ASP A 499 14.45 9.94 16.56
N LEU A 500 14.56 8.88 17.37
CA LEU A 500 15.68 8.69 18.31
C LEU A 500 17.03 8.52 17.60
N SER A 501 17.06 7.74 16.51
CA SER A 501 18.27 7.48 15.74
C SER A 501 18.69 8.67 14.87
N ALA A 502 17.73 9.38 14.24
CA ALA A 502 18.00 10.55 13.41
C ALA A 502 18.67 11.70 14.18
N ASN A 503 18.31 11.86 15.46
CA ASN A 503 18.89 12.88 16.32
C ASN A 503 20.18 12.45 17.03
N LYS A 504 20.67 11.20 16.78
CA LYS A 504 21.83 10.60 17.46
C LYS A 504 21.73 10.60 18.99
N VAL A 505 20.51 10.56 19.54
CA VAL A 505 20.28 10.62 21.00
C VAL A 505 19.81 9.28 21.56
N ALA A 506 20.30 8.19 20.96
CA ALA A 506 19.98 6.85 21.41
C ALA A 506 20.50 6.63 22.84
N THR A 507 19.59 6.49 23.79
CA THR A 507 19.92 5.97 25.12
C THR A 507 19.51 4.50 25.17
N ASP A 508 20.39 3.62 25.63
CA ASP A 508 20.13 2.18 25.74
C ASP A 508 18.85 1.88 26.54
N LEU A 509 18.52 2.76 27.47
CA LEU A 509 17.32 2.71 28.29
C LEU A 509 16.01 2.88 27.48
N VAL A 510 15.97 3.84 26.55
CA VAL A 510 14.79 4.08 25.69
C VAL A 510 14.63 2.95 24.68
N ALA A 511 15.73 2.50 24.08
CA ALA A 511 15.72 1.36 23.16
C ALA A 511 15.24 0.07 23.86
N ALA A 512 15.69 -0.17 25.11
CA ALA A 512 15.23 -1.30 25.92
C ALA A 512 13.72 -1.22 26.22
N ARG A 513 13.17 -0.03 26.51
CA ARG A 513 11.73 0.15 26.74
C ARG A 513 10.90 -0.18 25.50
N ILE A 514 11.31 0.33 24.33
CA ILE A 514 10.62 0.07 23.06
C ILE A 514 10.72 -1.42 22.68
N LYS A 515 11.88 -2.04 22.90
CA LYS A 515 12.06 -3.48 22.69
C LYS A 515 11.11 -4.30 23.56
N LYS A 516 11.00 -3.99 24.86
CA LYS A 516 10.05 -4.66 25.76
C LYS A 516 8.61 -4.52 25.27
N TRP A 517 8.22 -3.32 24.82
CA TRP A 517 6.90 -3.09 24.24
C TRP A 517 6.66 -3.97 23.01
N LYS A 518 7.61 -4.01 22.06
CA LYS A 518 7.51 -4.83 20.84
C LYS A 518 7.38 -6.31 21.13
N ASP A 519 8.11 -6.82 22.12
CA ASP A 519 8.05 -8.23 22.49
C ASP A 519 6.63 -8.60 22.94
N VAL A 520 5.99 -7.79 23.80
CA VAL A 520 4.59 -8.03 24.24
C VAL A 520 3.60 -7.83 23.10
N PHE A 521 3.78 -6.77 22.31
CA PHE A 521 2.89 -6.42 21.20
C PHE A 521 2.88 -7.47 20.09
N SER A 522 4.03 -8.08 19.80
CA SER A 522 4.15 -9.15 18.80
C SER A 522 3.29 -10.37 19.14
N VAL A 523 3.06 -10.64 20.43
CA VAL A 523 2.19 -11.73 20.89
C VAL A 523 0.73 -11.42 20.59
N ALA A 524 0.28 -10.18 20.81
CA ALA A 524 -1.09 -9.76 20.47
C ALA A 524 -1.35 -9.86 18.96
N MET A 525 -0.39 -9.44 18.14
CA MET A 525 -0.47 -9.55 16.68
C MET A 525 -0.51 -11.00 16.20
N ALA A 526 0.34 -11.86 16.76
CA ALA A 526 0.35 -13.29 16.43
C ALA A 526 -0.97 -13.97 16.85
N THR A 527 -1.50 -13.62 18.03
CA THR A 527 -2.75 -14.19 18.55
C THR A 527 -3.96 -13.75 17.72
N ALA A 528 -4.04 -12.47 17.35
CA ALA A 528 -5.08 -11.94 16.47
C ALA A 528 -5.02 -12.58 15.07
N GLY A 529 -3.83 -12.76 14.51
CA GLY A 529 -3.67 -13.43 13.21
C GLY A 529 -4.10 -14.89 13.23
N VAL A 530 -3.78 -15.64 14.29
CA VAL A 530 -4.24 -17.03 14.43
C VAL A 530 -5.76 -17.10 14.62
N LEU A 531 -6.35 -16.15 15.35
CA LEU A 531 -7.81 -16.03 15.46
C LEU A 531 -8.45 -15.76 14.10
N GLU A 532 -7.94 -14.78 13.34
CA GLU A 532 -8.43 -14.44 12.00
C GLU A 532 -8.29 -15.60 11.02
N ASP A 533 -7.20 -16.37 11.08
CA ASP A 533 -6.97 -17.58 10.27
C ASP A 533 -7.95 -18.73 10.61
N SER A 534 -8.46 -18.77 11.85
CA SER A 534 -9.32 -19.84 12.37
C SER A 534 -10.83 -19.64 12.12
N LEU A 535 -11.24 -18.43 11.72
CA LEU A 535 -12.64 -18.12 11.41
C LEU A 535 -12.98 -18.56 9.98
N PRO A 536 -14.15 -19.21 9.75
CA PRO A 536 -14.56 -19.65 8.43
C PRO A 536 -14.56 -18.48 7.42
N ILE A 537 -14.11 -18.76 6.21
CA ILE A 537 -14.14 -17.78 5.10
C ILE A 537 -15.63 -17.54 4.80
N PRO A 538 -16.14 -16.30 4.90
CA PRO A 538 -17.50 -16.03 4.49
C PRO A 538 -17.59 -16.26 2.98
N GLU A 539 -18.47 -17.18 2.58
CA GLU A 539 -18.84 -17.45 1.17
C GLU A 539 -19.39 -16.22 0.47
#